data_AF-A0A495SSP8-F1
#
_entry.id   AF-A0A495SSP8-F1
#
_cell.length_a   1.000
_cell.length_b   1.000
_cell.length_c   1.000
_cell.angle_alpha   90.00
_cell.angle_beta   90.00
_cell.angle_gamma   90.00
#
_symmetry.space_group_name_H-M   'P 1'
#
loop_
_entity.id
_entity.type
_entity.pdbx_description
1 polymer ?
#
loop_
_entity_poly.entity_id
_entity_poly.type
_entity_poly.pdbx_seq_one_letter_code
_entity_poly.pdbx_strand_id
1 'polypeptide(L)'
;MEEIDPWWCPTWPITWQRTYAVARLWWLEADGQVDWTRLPEDTVFEGEQLGRWVKAQRGGWPGLEADQQDLLAAIGIAEDPELVAAKAATEAKPKVSRVERFQQGLAAFAAFVEREGHTRVPRSHREDGTALGAWVNNQKARQDKLTDEQRGQLAALGVEWA
;
A
#
# COMPACT_ATOMS: atom_id res chain seq x y z
N MET A 1 -3.75 -11.62 44.84
CA MET A 1 -4.11 -10.28 44.35
C MET A 1 -3.45 -10.19 43.00
N GLU A 2 -4.15 -10.64 41.97
CA GLU A 2 -3.64 -10.64 40.60
C GLU A 2 -3.38 -9.19 40.22
N GLU A 3 -2.10 -8.83 40.06
CA GLU A 3 -1.69 -7.57 39.47
C GLU A 3 -2.33 -7.49 38.09
N ILE A 4 -3.36 -6.66 37.95
CA ILE A 4 -3.92 -6.32 36.66
C ILE A 4 -2.78 -5.68 35.88
N ASP A 5 -2.27 -6.42 34.92
CA ASP A 5 -1.13 -6.03 34.10
C ASP A 5 -1.41 -4.64 33.49
N PRO A 6 -0.57 -3.61 33.73
CA PRO A 6 -0.80 -2.24 33.26
C PRO A 6 -1.02 -2.14 31.74
N TRP A 7 -0.63 -3.19 31.01
CA TRP A 7 -0.74 -3.32 29.56
C TRP A 7 -2.07 -3.94 29.08
N TRP A 8 -3.03 -4.18 29.98
CA TRP A 8 -4.31 -4.85 29.67
C TRP A 8 -5.31 -3.99 28.87
N CYS A 9 -5.07 -2.68 28.69
CA CYS A 9 -5.95 -1.86 27.84
C CYS A 9 -5.27 -0.60 27.25
N PRO A 10 -4.33 -0.74 26.30
CA PRO A 10 -3.81 0.40 25.56
C PRO A 10 -4.83 0.85 24.49
N THR A 11 -4.75 2.13 24.08
CA THR A 11 -5.61 2.75 23.05
C THR A 11 -5.33 2.27 21.62
N TRP A 12 -4.49 1.24 21.46
CA TRP A 12 -4.03 0.76 20.17
C TRP A 12 -5.14 0.07 19.37
N PRO A 13 -4.97 -0.04 18.03
CA PRO A 13 -5.89 -0.78 17.20
C PRO A 13 -6.08 -2.22 17.70
N ILE A 14 -7.34 -2.66 17.84
CA ILE A 14 -7.70 -4.03 18.27
C ILE A 14 -7.02 -5.08 17.39
N THR A 15 -6.85 -4.79 16.10
CA THR A 15 -6.14 -5.67 15.16
C THR A 15 -4.69 -5.87 15.57
N TRP A 16 -3.99 -4.82 16.03
CA TRP A 16 -2.62 -4.95 16.51
C TRP A 16 -2.53 -5.84 17.74
N GLN A 17 -3.42 -5.61 18.72
CA GLN A 17 -3.45 -6.40 19.96
C GLN A 17 -3.72 -7.89 19.68
N ARG A 18 -4.67 -8.18 18.78
CA ARG A 18 -4.98 -9.55 18.35
C ARG A 18 -3.79 -10.22 17.68
N THR A 19 -3.19 -9.57 16.68
CA THR A 19 -2.07 -10.18 15.96
C THR A 19 -0.85 -10.35 16.86
N TYR A 20 -0.61 -9.45 17.81
CA TYR A 20 0.42 -9.61 18.83
C TYR A 20 0.14 -10.79 19.77
N ALA A 21 -1.09 -10.94 20.26
CA ALA A 21 -1.47 -12.08 21.11
C ALA A 21 -1.24 -13.43 20.39
N VAL A 22 -1.57 -13.47 19.10
CA VAL A 22 -1.31 -14.62 18.21
C VAL A 22 0.19 -14.86 18.01
N ALA A 23 0.98 -13.81 17.80
CA ALA A 23 2.44 -13.91 17.71
C ALA A 23 3.06 -14.45 19.01
N ARG A 24 2.62 -13.93 20.16
CA ARG A 24 3.04 -14.38 21.48
C ARG A 24 2.63 -15.82 21.75
N LEU A 25 1.44 -16.24 21.33
CA LEU A 25 0.99 -17.62 21.45
C LEU A 25 1.92 -18.56 20.69
N TRP A 26 2.20 -18.28 19.41
CA TRP A 26 3.15 -19.08 18.64
C TRP A 26 4.53 -19.08 19.30
N TRP A 27 5.02 -17.93 19.75
CA TRP A 27 6.29 -17.85 20.47
C TRP A 27 6.35 -18.79 21.67
N LEU A 28 5.28 -18.84 22.48
CA LEU A 28 5.17 -19.75 23.61
C LEU A 28 5.08 -21.22 23.18
N GLU A 29 4.31 -21.54 22.13
CA GLU A 29 4.20 -22.90 21.58
C GLU A 29 5.53 -23.42 21.00
N ALA A 30 6.38 -22.51 20.51
CA ALA A 30 7.70 -22.81 19.98
C ALA A 30 8.81 -22.71 21.04
N ASP A 31 8.50 -22.67 22.33
CA ASP A 31 9.46 -22.53 23.44
C ASP A 31 10.42 -21.33 23.29
N GLY A 32 9.90 -20.25 22.70
CA GLY A 32 10.64 -19.04 22.38
C GLY A 32 11.59 -19.13 21.18
N GLN A 33 11.58 -20.26 20.46
CA GLN A 33 12.48 -20.54 19.34
C GLN A 33 11.85 -20.19 17.98
N VAL A 34 11.32 -18.98 17.82
CA VAL A 34 10.75 -18.50 16.55
C VAL A 34 11.75 -17.61 15.82
N ASP A 35 12.10 -17.99 14.58
CA ASP A 35 12.88 -17.15 13.68
C ASP A 35 11.97 -16.22 12.87
N TRP A 36 11.55 -15.11 13.48
CA TRP A 36 10.70 -14.09 12.87
C TRP A 36 11.28 -13.49 11.57
N THR A 37 12.59 -13.64 11.36
CA THR A 37 13.28 -13.12 10.18
C THR A 37 13.04 -13.94 8.91
N ARG A 38 12.76 -15.23 9.08
CA ARG A 38 12.51 -16.17 7.98
C ARG A 38 11.04 -16.53 7.80
N LEU A 39 10.16 -15.89 8.56
CA LEU A 39 8.72 -16.13 8.48
C LEU A 39 8.20 -15.70 7.10
N PRO A 40 7.58 -16.61 6.30
CA PRO A 40 6.99 -16.24 5.01
C PRO A 40 5.90 -15.18 5.16
N GLU A 41 5.79 -14.25 4.20
CA GLU A 41 4.83 -13.13 4.31
C GLU A 41 3.37 -13.58 4.29
N ASP A 42 3.07 -14.68 3.62
CA ASP A 42 1.74 -15.29 3.53
C ASP A 42 1.36 -16.15 4.76
N THR A 43 2.27 -16.26 5.74
CA THR A 43 2.00 -17.02 6.97
C THR A 43 0.76 -16.50 7.68
N VAL A 44 -0.20 -17.41 7.88
CA VAL A 44 -1.40 -17.20 8.69
C VAL A 44 -1.34 -18.10 9.92
N PHE A 45 -1.60 -17.53 11.09
CA PHE A 45 -1.71 -18.27 12.35
C PHE A 45 -2.92 -17.75 13.13
N GLU A 46 -3.74 -18.64 13.68
CA GLU A 46 -5.00 -18.30 14.36
C GLU A 46 -5.90 -17.31 13.58
N GLY A 47 -5.88 -17.41 12.24
CA GLY A 47 -6.67 -16.55 11.33
C GLY A 47 -6.09 -15.15 11.06
N GLU A 48 -4.93 -14.81 11.63
CA GLU A 48 -4.26 -13.53 11.43
C GLU A 48 -3.11 -13.66 10.42
N GLN A 49 -2.90 -12.66 9.55
CA GLN A 49 -1.78 -12.62 8.60
C GLN A 49 -0.47 -12.25 9.29
N LEU A 50 0.04 -13.17 10.11
CA LEU A 50 1.16 -12.95 11.00
C LEU A 50 2.45 -12.62 10.24
N GLY A 51 2.75 -13.32 9.14
CA GLY A 51 3.96 -13.07 8.34
C GLY A 51 4.08 -11.62 7.86
N ARG A 52 3.00 -11.15 7.23
CA ARG A 52 2.89 -9.76 6.78
C ARG A 52 2.92 -8.76 7.93
N TRP A 53 2.27 -9.08 9.05
CA TRP A 53 2.26 -8.20 10.21
C TRP A 53 3.65 -8.07 10.83
N VAL A 54 4.39 -9.16 11.02
CA VAL A 54 5.78 -9.16 11.52
C VAL A 54 6.65 -8.30 10.62
N LYS A 55 6.63 -8.53 9.29
CA LYS A 55 7.39 -7.70 8.35
C LYS A 55 7.02 -6.21 8.45
N ALA A 56 5.74 -5.89 8.63
CA ALA A 56 5.26 -4.53 8.79
C ALA A 56 5.75 -3.88 10.10
N GLN A 57 5.75 -4.60 11.23
CA GLN A 57 6.30 -4.09 12.49
C GLN A 57 7.81 -3.83 12.37
N ARG A 58 8.56 -4.77 11.77
CA ARG A 58 10.02 -4.67 11.62
C ARG A 58 10.46 -3.52 10.71
N GLY A 59 9.73 -3.26 9.62
CA GLY A 59 9.98 -2.10 8.75
C GLY A 59 9.36 -0.80 9.22
N GLY A 60 8.30 -0.87 10.04
CA GLY A 60 7.60 0.27 10.62
C GLY A 60 8.13 0.71 11.97
N TRP A 61 9.21 0.10 12.46
CA TRP A 61 9.70 0.22 13.83
C TRP A 61 9.83 1.65 14.35
N PRO A 62 10.39 2.63 13.61
CA PRO A 62 10.53 4.01 14.09
C PRO A 62 9.19 4.74 14.34
N GLY A 63 8.09 4.21 13.80
CA GLY A 63 6.74 4.75 13.99
C GLY A 63 5.93 4.02 15.06
N LEU A 64 6.49 2.99 15.71
CA LEU A 64 5.85 2.28 16.82
C LEU A 64 6.05 3.03 18.12
N GLU A 65 5.05 2.97 19.00
CA GLU A 65 5.19 3.50 20.37
C GLU A 65 6.21 2.68 21.17
N ALA A 66 6.86 3.28 22.17
CA ALA A 66 7.92 2.61 22.94
C ALA A 66 7.45 1.27 23.52
N ASP A 67 6.25 1.24 24.11
CA ASP A 67 5.68 0.02 24.69
C ASP A 67 5.41 -1.07 23.64
N GLN A 68 5.09 -0.69 22.39
CA GLN A 68 4.94 -1.65 21.29
C GLN A 68 6.29 -2.25 20.91
N GLN A 69 7.36 -1.45 20.91
CA GLN A 69 8.71 -1.93 20.67
C GLN A 69 9.16 -2.90 21.77
N ASP A 70 8.91 -2.58 23.03
CA ASP A 70 9.21 -3.44 24.18
C ASP A 70 8.44 -4.78 24.12
N LEU A 71 7.15 -4.76 23.80
CA LEU A 71 6.33 -5.97 23.65
C LEU A 71 6.83 -6.86 22.50
N LEU A 72 7.17 -6.27 21.36
CA LEU A 72 7.70 -6.99 20.21
C LEU A 72 9.09 -7.59 20.52
N ALA A 73 9.96 -6.80 21.16
CA ALA A 73 11.28 -7.23 21.57
C ALA A 73 11.21 -8.39 22.58
N ALA A 74 10.22 -8.38 23.48
CA ALA A 74 10.01 -9.45 24.47
C ALA A 74 9.72 -10.82 23.83
N ILE A 75 9.16 -10.87 22.62
CA ILE A 75 8.94 -12.11 21.86
C ILE A 75 10.00 -12.32 20.75
N GLY A 76 11.06 -11.52 20.72
CA GLY A 76 12.17 -11.64 19.76
C GLY A 76 11.95 -10.98 18.40
N ILE A 77 10.89 -10.18 18.23
CA ILE A 77 10.70 -9.35 17.03
C ILE A 77 11.48 -8.05 17.22
N ALA A 78 12.43 -7.79 16.33
CA ALA A 78 13.25 -6.58 16.35
C ALA A 78 13.21 -5.86 15.01
N GLU A 79 13.59 -4.58 15.01
CA GLU A 79 13.68 -3.76 13.80
C GLU A 79 14.53 -4.43 12.70
N ASP A 80 14.21 -4.08 11.46
CA ASP A 80 14.99 -4.49 10.30
C ASP A 80 15.41 -3.24 9.53
N PRO A 81 16.70 -2.84 9.57
CA PRO A 81 17.14 -1.58 8.99
C PRO A 81 16.92 -1.53 7.47
N GLU A 82 16.97 -2.67 6.78
CA GLU A 82 16.70 -2.74 5.35
C GLU A 82 15.22 -2.51 5.05
N LEU A 83 14.31 -3.11 5.84
CA LEU A 83 12.88 -2.85 5.73
C LEU A 83 12.50 -1.42 6.13
N VAL A 84 13.15 -0.86 7.15
CA VAL A 84 12.96 0.54 7.57
C VAL A 84 13.36 1.49 6.43
N ALA A 85 14.54 1.29 5.84
CA ALA A 85 14.98 2.07 4.69
C ALA A 85 14.04 1.91 3.49
N ALA A 86 13.58 0.69 3.19
CA ALA A 86 12.64 0.44 2.10
C ALA A 86 11.27 1.09 2.31
N LYS A 87 10.77 1.11 3.56
CA LYS A 87 9.54 1.78 3.93
C LYS A 87 9.70 3.30 3.81
N ALA A 88 10.77 3.87 4.36
CA ALA A 88 11.07 5.30 4.24
C ALA A 88 11.20 5.74 2.77
N ALA A 89 11.89 4.96 1.94
CA ALA A 89 12.01 5.22 0.50
C ALA A 89 10.66 5.13 -0.24
N THR A 90 9.75 4.27 0.22
CA THR A 90 8.39 4.18 -0.33
C THR A 90 7.52 5.36 0.10
N GLU A 91 7.66 5.80 1.35
CA GLU A 91 6.92 6.95 1.91
C GLU A 91 7.41 8.29 1.35
N ALA A 92 8.70 8.41 1.04
CA ALA A 92 9.29 9.59 0.41
C ALA A 92 8.87 9.78 -1.05
N LYS A 93 8.34 8.74 -1.72
CA LYS A 93 7.82 8.88 -3.09
C LYS A 93 6.58 9.78 -3.07
N PRO A 94 6.49 10.79 -3.95
CA PRO A 94 5.31 11.65 -4.02
C PRO A 94 4.06 10.80 -4.32
N LYS A 95 3.07 10.88 -3.43
CA LYS A 95 1.76 10.25 -3.62
C LYS A 95 0.96 11.09 -4.62
N VAL A 96 1.20 10.90 -5.91
CA VAL A 96 0.37 11.52 -6.96
C VAL A 96 -1.06 11.02 -6.80
N SER A 97 -1.99 11.95 -6.56
CA SER A 97 -3.40 11.61 -6.36
C SER A 97 -4.01 11.01 -7.64
N ARG A 98 -5.13 10.30 -7.49
CA ARG A 98 -5.86 9.75 -8.65
C ARG A 98 -6.30 10.85 -9.62
N VAL A 99 -6.65 12.02 -9.09
CA VAL A 99 -7.00 13.20 -9.87
C VAL A 99 -5.79 13.69 -10.67
N GLU A 100 -4.64 13.87 -10.03
CA GLU A 100 -3.42 14.31 -10.73
C GLU A 100 -2.99 13.31 -11.82
N ARG A 101 -3.05 11.99 -11.56
CA ARG A 101 -2.76 10.99 -12.60
C ARG A 101 -3.73 11.06 -13.78
N PHE A 102 -5.00 11.37 -13.52
CA PHE A 102 -5.97 11.57 -14.58
C PHE A 102 -5.63 12.82 -15.39
N GLN A 103 -5.35 13.95 -14.72
CA GLN A 103 -4.97 15.21 -15.39
C GLN A 103 -3.67 15.08 -16.19
N GLN A 104 -2.66 14.36 -15.68
CA GLN A 104 -1.43 14.06 -16.43
C GLN A 104 -1.71 13.26 -17.71
N GLY A 105 -2.53 12.21 -17.62
CA GLY A 105 -2.92 11.43 -18.79
C GLY A 105 -3.79 12.21 -19.78
N LEU A 106 -4.68 13.08 -19.28
CA LEU A 106 -5.49 13.97 -20.09
C LEU A 106 -4.63 15.00 -20.84
N ALA A 107 -3.65 15.60 -20.17
CA ALA A 107 -2.72 16.54 -20.81
C ALA A 107 -1.88 15.85 -21.89
N ALA A 108 -1.36 14.65 -21.62
CA ALA A 108 -0.65 13.85 -22.61
C ALA A 108 -1.56 13.43 -23.79
N PHE A 109 -2.84 13.15 -23.52
CA PHE A 109 -3.82 12.85 -24.56
C PHE A 109 -4.12 14.08 -25.43
N ALA A 110 -4.29 15.26 -24.81
CA ALA A 110 -4.49 16.51 -25.52
C ALA A 110 -3.30 16.81 -26.45
N ALA A 111 -2.06 16.71 -25.95
CA ALA A 111 -0.86 16.90 -26.75
C ALA A 111 -0.78 15.94 -27.95
N PHE A 112 -1.17 14.67 -27.77
CA PHE A 112 -1.27 13.70 -28.86
C PHE A 112 -2.31 14.10 -29.90
N VAL A 113 -3.51 14.51 -29.47
CA VAL A 113 -4.60 14.93 -30.38
C VAL A 113 -4.20 16.19 -31.14
N GLU A 114 -3.54 17.15 -30.49
CA GLU A 114 -3.02 18.37 -31.14
C GLU A 114 -1.94 18.03 -32.19
N ARG A 115 -1.07 17.06 -31.90
CA ARG A 115 0.02 16.66 -32.81
C ARG A 115 -0.47 15.82 -34.00
N GLU A 116 -1.32 14.83 -33.74
CA GLU A 116 -1.73 13.82 -34.74
C GLU A 116 -3.07 14.14 -35.41
N GLY A 117 -3.88 15.03 -34.82
CA GLY A 117 -5.21 15.39 -35.32
C GLY A 117 -6.27 14.29 -35.15
N HIS A 118 -5.98 13.24 -34.37
CA HIS A 118 -6.92 12.14 -34.13
C HIS A 118 -6.79 11.54 -32.73
N THR A 119 -7.83 10.84 -32.27
CA THR A 119 -7.89 10.22 -30.94
C THR A 119 -7.44 8.75 -30.89
N ARG A 120 -6.96 8.21 -32.01
CA ARG A 120 -6.56 6.79 -32.15
C ARG A 120 -5.13 6.55 -31.65
N VAL A 121 -4.99 6.39 -30.34
CA VAL A 121 -3.68 6.13 -29.71
C VAL A 121 -3.29 4.65 -29.85
N PRO A 122 -2.11 4.33 -30.45
CA PRO A 122 -1.58 2.97 -30.45
C PRO A 122 -1.33 2.45 -29.03
N ARG A 123 -1.60 1.17 -28.76
CA ARG A 123 -1.50 0.59 -27.41
C ARG A 123 -0.14 0.78 -26.73
N SER A 124 0.95 0.71 -27.50
CA SER A 124 2.32 0.86 -27.00
C SER A 124 2.82 2.30 -27.00
N HIS A 125 1.99 3.27 -27.42
CA HIS A 125 2.39 4.66 -27.54
C HIS A 125 2.67 5.29 -26.17
N ARG A 126 3.72 6.09 -26.12
CA ARG A 126 4.10 6.92 -24.97
C ARG A 126 4.16 8.38 -25.40
N GLU A 127 3.60 9.26 -24.59
CA GLU A 127 3.64 10.71 -24.76
C GLU A 127 4.08 11.30 -23.41
N ASP A 128 5.09 12.16 -23.39
CA ASP A 128 5.62 12.82 -22.18
C ASP A 128 5.85 11.87 -20.98
N GLY A 129 6.44 10.70 -21.25
CA GLY A 129 6.71 9.68 -20.23
C GLY A 129 5.47 8.92 -19.74
N THR A 130 4.27 9.30 -20.19
CA THR A 130 3.01 8.59 -19.91
C THR A 130 2.79 7.50 -20.95
N ALA A 131 2.47 6.28 -20.49
CA ALA A 131 2.02 5.19 -21.36
C ALA A 131 0.59 5.45 -21.86
N LEU A 132 0.45 6.41 -22.78
CA LEU A 132 -0.82 6.96 -23.23
C LEU A 132 -1.76 5.90 -23.79
N GLY A 133 -1.23 4.97 -24.60
CA GLY A 133 -2.02 3.86 -25.15
C GLY A 133 -2.61 2.95 -24.06
N ALA A 134 -1.87 2.71 -22.98
CA ALA A 134 -2.37 1.96 -21.84
C ALA A 134 -3.39 2.79 -21.02
N TRP A 135 -3.14 4.09 -20.85
CA TRP A 135 -4.03 5.00 -20.13
C TRP A 135 -5.40 5.11 -20.80
N VAL A 136 -5.47 5.35 -22.12
CA VAL A 136 -6.73 5.45 -22.87
C VAL A 136 -7.53 4.14 -22.76
N ASN A 137 -6.87 2.99 -22.91
CA ASN A 137 -7.51 1.69 -22.74
C ASN A 137 -8.07 1.51 -21.32
N ASN A 138 -7.36 1.99 -20.29
CA ASN A 138 -7.83 1.93 -18.91
C ASN A 138 -9.06 2.82 -18.67
N GLN A 139 -9.06 4.04 -19.22
CA GLN A 139 -10.22 4.94 -19.12
C GLN A 139 -11.45 4.33 -19.81
N LYS A 140 -11.28 3.78 -21.02
CA LYS A 140 -12.36 3.10 -21.74
C LYS A 140 -12.91 1.90 -20.98
N ALA A 141 -12.04 1.05 -20.44
CA ALA A 141 -12.45 -0.10 -19.62
C ALA A 141 -13.19 0.30 -18.33
N ARG A 142 -12.94 1.52 -17.84
CA ARG A 142 -13.52 2.06 -16.61
C ARG A 142 -14.49 3.20 -16.87
N GLN A 143 -15.03 3.33 -18.08
CA GLN A 143 -15.90 4.43 -18.47
C GLN A 143 -17.10 4.61 -17.51
N ASP A 144 -17.69 3.50 -17.04
CA ASP A 144 -18.78 3.46 -16.05
C ASP A 144 -18.40 4.09 -14.69
N LYS A 145 -17.11 4.11 -14.36
CA LYS A 145 -16.56 4.65 -13.09
C LYS A 145 -15.98 6.06 -13.22
N LEU A 146 -16.06 6.67 -14.40
CA LEU A 146 -15.67 8.06 -14.60
C LEU A 146 -16.76 8.99 -14.09
N THR A 147 -16.36 10.09 -13.47
CA THR A 147 -17.30 11.17 -13.12
C THR A 147 -17.75 11.90 -14.38
N ASP A 148 -18.89 12.59 -14.32
CA ASP A 148 -19.38 13.42 -15.43
C ASP A 148 -18.36 14.48 -15.86
N GLU A 149 -17.61 15.05 -14.92
CA GLU A 149 -16.51 15.98 -15.22
C GLU A 149 -15.40 15.32 -16.04
N GLN A 150 -14.95 14.12 -15.65
CA GLN A 150 -13.90 13.39 -16.37
C GLN A 150 -14.35 12.97 -17.77
N ARG A 151 -15.61 12.58 -17.91
CA ARG A 151 -16.23 12.28 -19.21
C ARG A 151 -16.29 13.53 -20.09
N GLY A 152 -16.75 14.66 -19.54
CA GLY A 152 -16.78 15.94 -20.24
C GLY A 152 -15.39 16.38 -20.73
N GLN A 153 -14.36 16.19 -19.91
CA GLN A 153 -12.97 16.49 -20.30
C GLN A 153 -12.47 15.61 -21.46
N LEU A 154 -12.82 14.32 -21.49
CA LEU A 154 -12.48 13.42 -22.59
C LEU A 154 -13.29 13.73 -23.86
N ALA A 155 -14.59 14.00 -23.72
CA ALA A 155 -15.47 14.35 -24.82
C ALA A 155 -15.03 15.66 -25.51
N ALA A 156 -14.56 16.65 -24.74
CA ALA A 156 -13.99 17.88 -25.26
C ALA A 156 -12.75 17.66 -26.16
N LEU A 157 -12.04 16.54 -25.99
CA LEU A 157 -10.90 16.13 -26.82
C LEU A 157 -11.29 15.18 -27.96
N GLY A 158 -12.59 14.99 -28.23
CA GLY A 158 -13.09 14.19 -29.34
C GLY A 158 -13.19 12.69 -29.07
N VAL A 159 -13.26 12.28 -27.80
CA VAL A 159 -13.44 10.87 -27.42
C VAL A 159 -14.92 10.49 -27.54
N GLU A 160 -15.26 9.65 -28.52
CA GLU A 160 -16.65 9.32 -28.87
C GLU A 160 -17.42 8.49 -27.83
N TRP A 161 -16.73 7.81 -26.93
CA TRP A 161 -17.35 6.95 -25.90
C TRP A 161 -17.48 7.62 -24.53
N ALA A 162 -16.98 8.85 -24.41
CA ALA A 162 -16.98 9.60 -23.16
C ALA A 162 -18.37 10.18 -22.84
#